data_AF-A0A916AYK6-F1
#
_entry.id   AF-A0A916AYK6-F1
#
_cell.length_a   1.000
_cell.length_b   1.000
_cell.length_c   1.000
_cell.angle_alpha   90.00
_cell.angle_beta   90.00
_cell.angle_gamma   90.00
#
_symmetry.space_group_name_H-M   'P 1'
#
loop_
_entity.id
_entity.type
_entity.pdbx_description
1 polymer ?
#
loop_
_entity_poly.entity_id
_entity_poly.type
_entity_poly.pdbx_seq_one_letter_code
_entity_poly.pdbx_strand_id
1 'polypeptide(L)'
;MSQDAAVKVFISYSHDSPEHKGQVLALSDRLRADGIDAWIDQYAPYPEEGWPRWMQRRIDEAGAVLLVCTPTYRKRVEGEEEPGIGRGVCWEANLIDLFPLITL
;
A
#
# COMPACT_ATOMS: atom_id res chain seq x y z
N MET A 1 -24.49 1.42 -21.79
CA MET A 1 -23.89 0.53 -20.77
C MET A 1 -22.76 1.32 -20.14
N SER A 2 -23.04 1.97 -19.02
CA SER A 2 -21.98 2.62 -18.24
C SER A 2 -21.07 1.51 -17.74
N GLN A 3 -19.82 1.47 -18.20
CA GLN A 3 -18.80 0.71 -17.49
C GLN A 3 -18.66 1.44 -16.15
N ASP A 4 -19.20 0.87 -15.07
CA ASP A 4 -18.78 1.28 -13.74
C ASP A 4 -17.28 1.01 -13.68
N ALA A 5 -16.49 2.07 -13.77
CA ALA A 5 -15.04 1.96 -13.73
C ALA A 5 -14.68 1.33 -12.39
N ALA A 6 -14.06 0.15 -12.41
CA ALA A 6 -13.62 -0.54 -11.21
C ALA A 6 -12.85 0.43 -10.31
N VAL A 7 -13.25 0.52 -9.04
CA VAL A 7 -12.59 1.41 -8.07
C VAL A 7 -11.14 0.95 -7.93
N LYS A 8 -10.21 1.86 -8.20
CA LYS A 8 -8.78 1.61 -8.02
C LYS A 8 -8.42 1.79 -6.55
N VAL A 9 -7.85 0.76 -5.95
CA VAL A 9 -7.45 0.78 -4.53
C VAL A 9 -5.98 0.46 -4.43
N PHE A 10 -5.21 1.33 -3.78
CA PHE A 10 -3.82 1.03 -3.44
C PHE A 10 -3.75 0.49 -2.01
N ILE A 11 -3.12 -0.66 -1.80
CA ILE A 11 -2.94 -1.22 -0.45
C ILE A 11 -1.51 -0.97 0.01
N SER A 12 -1.34 -0.14 1.03
CA SER A 12 -0.07 0.09 1.71
C SER A 12 0.01 -0.82 2.95
N TYR A 13 1.11 -1.53 3.08
CA TYR A 13 1.37 -2.45 4.18
C TYR A 13 2.86 -2.56 4.44
N SER A 14 3.25 -3.12 5.58
CA SER A 14 4.65 -3.29 5.94
C SER A 14 5.11 -4.73 5.68
N HIS A 15 6.37 -4.89 5.28
CA HIS A 15 6.95 -6.20 5.00
C HIS A 15 7.35 -6.92 6.29
N ASP A 16 6.38 -7.21 7.16
CA ASP A 16 6.61 -7.73 8.52
C ASP A 16 7.10 -9.18 8.53
N SER A 17 6.35 -10.06 7.87
CA SER A 17 6.68 -11.49 7.77
C SER A 17 6.16 -12.07 6.45
N PRO A 18 6.66 -13.25 6.01
CA PRO A 18 6.11 -13.96 4.86
C PRO A 18 4.61 -14.26 5.01
N GLU A 19 4.17 -14.60 6.22
CA GLU A 19 2.75 -14.86 6.53
C GLU A 19 1.91 -13.59 6.34
N HIS A 20 2.38 -12.45 6.86
CA HIS A 20 1.70 -11.16 6.68
C HIS A 20 1.62 -10.75 5.21
N LYS A 21 2.72 -10.92 4.45
CA LYS A 21 2.73 -10.69 3.00
C LYS A 21 1.68 -11.54 2.29
N GLY A 22 1.58 -12.83 2.66
CA GLY A 22 0.59 -13.75 2.11
C GLY A 22 -0.85 -13.34 2.44
N GLN A 23 -1.11 -12.84 3.65
CA GLN A 23 -2.43 -12.32 4.04
C GLN A 23 -2.83 -11.09 3.22
N VAL A 24 -1.90 -10.15 3.02
CA VAL A 24 -2.16 -8.94 2.22
C VAL A 24 -2.36 -9.29 0.74
N LEU A 25 -1.62 -10.24 0.21
CA LEU A 25 -1.82 -10.77 -1.14
C LEU A 25 -3.22 -11.38 -1.28
N ALA A 26 -3.62 -12.26 -0.36
CA ALA A 26 -4.94 -12.89 -0.38
C ALA A 26 -6.09 -11.87 -0.27
N LEU A 27 -5.89 -10.79 0.50
CA LEU A 27 -6.83 -9.66 0.56
C LEU A 27 -6.92 -8.94 -0.79
N SER A 28 -5.79 -8.64 -1.41
CA SER A 28 -5.74 -8.02 -2.73
C SER A 28 -6.43 -8.87 -3.79
N ASP A 29 -6.15 -10.18 -3.83
CA ASP A 29 -6.78 -11.13 -4.75
C ASP A 29 -8.30 -11.20 -4.54
N ARG A 30 -8.77 -11.18 -3.28
CA ARG A 30 -10.20 -11.15 -2.97
C ARG A 30 -10.86 -9.88 -3.49
N LEU A 31 -10.29 -8.71 -3.24
CA LEU A 31 -10.82 -7.43 -3.72
C LEU A 31 -10.92 -7.42 -5.25
N ARG A 32 -9.91 -7.96 -5.94
CA ARG A 32 -9.91 -8.11 -7.40
C ARG A 32 -11.00 -9.06 -7.90
N ALA A 33 -11.23 -10.16 -7.20
CA ALA A 33 -12.34 -11.07 -7.49
C ALA A 33 -13.71 -10.41 -7.28
N ASP A 34 -13.81 -9.46 -6.36
CA ASP A 34 -15.03 -8.69 -6.08
C ASP A 34 -15.21 -7.47 -7.02
N GLY A 35 -14.33 -7.30 -8.01
CA GLY A 35 -14.42 -6.25 -9.03
C GLY A 35 -13.71 -4.93 -8.70
N ILE A 36 -12.88 -4.90 -7.64
CA ILE A 36 -12.07 -3.75 -7.24
C ILE A 36 -10.66 -3.90 -7.84
N ASP A 37 -10.15 -2.87 -8.52
CA ASP A 37 -8.78 -2.92 -9.05
C ASP A 37 -7.76 -2.62 -7.94
N ALA A 38 -7.46 -3.64 -7.13
CA ALA A 38 -6.52 -3.52 -6.02
C ALA A 38 -5.07 -3.66 -6.51
N TRP A 39 -4.22 -2.71 -6.09
CA TRP A 39 -2.80 -2.63 -6.41
C TRP A 39 -1.95 -2.83 -5.16
N ILE A 40 -0.92 -3.69 -5.29
CA ILE A 40 0.11 -3.93 -4.28
C ILE A 40 1.47 -4.04 -4.94
N ASP A 41 2.52 -3.76 -4.16
CA ASP A 41 3.91 -3.88 -4.59
C ASP A 41 4.31 -5.30 -5.03
N GLN A 42 3.66 -6.34 -4.48
CA GLN A 42 3.93 -7.75 -4.81
C GLN A 42 3.63 -8.10 -6.27
N TYR A 43 2.79 -7.32 -6.96
CA TYR A 43 2.53 -7.48 -8.39
C TYR A 43 3.52 -6.72 -9.28
N ALA A 44 4.25 -5.76 -8.70
CA ALA A 44 5.08 -4.85 -9.47
C ALA A 44 6.53 -5.38 -9.55
N PRO A 45 7.12 -5.46 -10.76
CA PRO A 45 8.57 -5.57 -10.85
C PRO A 45 9.20 -4.30 -10.27
N TYR A 46 10.46 -4.40 -9.81
CA TYR A 46 11.18 -3.25 -9.25
C TYR A 46 11.10 -2.03 -10.20
N PRO A 47 10.49 -0.91 -9.78
CA PRO A 47 10.23 0.20 -10.67
C PRO A 47 11.52 0.99 -10.96
N GLU A 48 11.76 1.33 -12.23
CA GLU A 48 12.93 2.14 -12.64
C GLU A 48 12.96 3.52 -11.96
N GLU A 49 11.78 4.09 -11.66
CA GLU A 49 11.64 5.36 -10.93
C GLU A 49 11.87 5.25 -9.41
N GLY A 50 12.06 4.03 -8.90
CA GLY A 50 12.20 3.73 -7.48
C GLY A 50 10.87 3.65 -6.73
N TRP A 51 10.84 2.88 -5.63
CA TRP A 51 9.65 2.66 -4.82
C TRP A 51 8.93 3.93 -4.36
N PRO A 52 9.61 4.98 -3.86
CA PRO A 52 8.90 6.17 -3.37
C PRO A 52 8.11 6.89 -4.45
N ARG A 53 8.68 7.04 -5.66
CA ARG A 53 7.99 7.69 -6.79
C ARG A 53 6.86 6.82 -7.32
N TRP A 54 7.09 5.51 -7.41
CA TRP A 54 6.06 4.57 -7.81
C TRP A 54 4.86 4.59 -6.86
N MET A 55 5.11 4.57 -5.54
CA MET A 55 4.05 4.62 -4.53
C MET A 55 3.27 5.93 -4.58
N GLN A 56 3.95 7.07 -4.70
CA GLN A 56 3.28 8.37 -4.91
C GLN A 56 2.31 8.32 -6.09
N ARG A 57 2.76 7.84 -7.25
CA ARG A 57 1.91 7.77 -8.45
C ARG A 57 0.72 6.84 -8.25
N ARG A 58 0.91 5.72 -7.54
CA ARG A 58 -0.19 4.78 -7.24
C ARG A 58 -1.21 5.38 -6.29
N ILE A 59 -0.77 6.15 -5.31
CA ILE A 59 -1.66 6.89 -4.40
C ILE A 59 -2.43 7.96 -5.19
N ASP A 60 -1.76 8.74 -6.04
CA ASP A 60 -2.39 9.80 -6.85
C ASP A 60 -3.41 9.25 -7.85
N GLU A 61 -3.17 8.05 -8.40
CA GLU A 61 -4.05 7.37 -9.35
C GLU A 61 -5.17 6.57 -8.69
N ALA A 62 -5.08 6.27 -7.39
CA ALA A 62 -6.05 5.46 -6.67
C ALA A 62 -7.26 6.30 -6.26
N GLY A 63 -8.45 5.69 -6.34
CA GLY A 63 -9.67 6.28 -5.80
C GLY A 63 -9.76 6.16 -4.28
N ALA A 64 -9.06 5.17 -3.71
CA ALA A 64 -8.92 4.98 -2.28
C ALA A 64 -7.58 4.31 -1.94
N VAL A 65 -7.09 4.58 -0.72
CA VAL A 65 -5.90 3.92 -0.17
C VAL A 65 -6.30 3.12 1.05
N LEU A 66 -5.95 1.83 1.03
CA LEU A 66 -6.14 0.92 2.15
C LEU A 66 -4.82 0.78 2.92
N LEU A 67 -4.83 1.12 4.21
CA LEU A 67 -3.67 0.96 5.09
C LEU A 67 -3.83 -0.31 5.92
N VAL A 68 -2.90 -1.26 5.77
CA VAL A 68 -2.82 -2.45 6.62
C VAL A 68 -1.86 -2.15 7.77
N CYS A 69 -2.45 -1.68 8.87
CA CYS A 69 -1.71 -1.20 10.03
C CYS A 69 -1.29 -2.35 10.95
N THR A 70 0.02 -2.60 11.05
CA THR A 70 0.62 -3.43 12.10
C THR A 70 1.40 -2.57 13.10
N PRO A 71 1.78 -3.09 14.28
CA PRO A 71 2.68 -2.38 15.18
C PRO A 71 4.01 -1.99 14.50
N THR A 72 4.52 -2.84 13.60
CA THR A 72 5.71 -2.56 12.79
C THR A 72 5.45 -1.44 11.78
N TYR A 73 4.30 -1.45 11.10
CA TYR A 73 3.88 -0.39 10.19
C TYR A 73 3.87 0.97 10.90
N ARG A 74 3.26 1.02 12.09
CA ARG A 74 3.23 2.23 12.91
C ARG A 74 4.64 2.72 13.25
N LYS A 75 5.50 1.84 13.77
CA LYS A 75 6.89 2.20 14.12
C LYS A 75 7.67 2.75 12.92
N ARG A 76 7.43 2.20 11.72
CA ARG A 76 8.04 2.68 10.48
C ARG A 76 7.58 4.08 10.11
N VAL A 77 6.28 4.31 10.16
CA VAL A 77 5.67 5.62 9.88
C VAL A 77 6.09 6.68 10.90
N GLU A 78 6.19 6.31 12.18
CA GLU A 78 6.60 7.19 13.28
C GLU A 78 8.12 7.40 13.36
N GLY A 79 8.91 6.69 12.53
CA GLY A 79 10.37 6.78 12.53
C GLY A 79 11.04 6.14 13.76
N GLU A 80 10.33 5.26 14.45
CA GLU A 80 10.76 4.55 15.67
C GLU A 80 11.36 3.15 15.39
N GLU A 81 11.58 2.78 14.13
CA GLU A 81 12.21 1.50 13.78
C GLU A 81 13.72 1.50 14.08
N GLU A 82 14.27 0.32 14.41
CA GLU A 82 15.68 0.19 14.74
C GLU A 82 16.60 0.65 13.59
N PRO A 83 17.67 1.42 13.88
CA PRO A 83 18.62 1.88 12.88
C PRO A 83 19.20 0.72 12.07
N GLY A 84 18.92 0.69 10.76
CA GLY A 84 19.47 -0.31 9.83
C GLY A 84 18.46 -1.33 9.31
N ILE A 85 17.24 -1.37 9.84
CA ILE A 85 16.10 -2.13 9.31
C ILE A 85 15.14 -1.12 8.63
N GLY A 86 14.58 -1.46 7.47
CA GLY A 86 13.52 -0.62 6.87
C GLY A 86 13.96 0.66 6.14
N ARG A 87 15.13 0.66 5.46
CA ARG A 87 15.64 1.80 4.63
C ARG A 87 14.70 2.33 3.54
N GLY A 88 13.51 1.77 3.36
CA GLY A 88 12.54 2.13 2.34
C GLY A 88 11.30 2.92 2.82
N VAL A 89 11.08 3.12 4.12
CA VAL A 89 9.79 3.61 4.63
C VAL A 89 9.95 4.89 5.46
N CYS A 90 10.49 5.95 4.86
CA CYS A 90 10.55 7.27 5.53
C CYS A 90 10.18 8.46 4.63
N TRP A 91 9.37 8.26 3.58
CA TRP A 91 8.80 9.41 2.84
C TRP A 91 7.27 9.38 2.69
N GLU A 92 6.61 8.24 2.95
CA GLU A 92 5.14 8.12 2.80
C GLU A 92 4.32 8.70 3.95
N ALA A 93 4.93 8.91 5.13
CA ALA A 93 4.21 9.47 6.28
C ALA A 93 3.70 10.90 6.05
N ASN A 94 4.35 11.67 5.17
CA ASN A 94 3.94 13.05 4.85
C ASN A 94 2.81 13.14 3.82
N LEU A 95 2.40 12.04 3.18
CA LEU A 95 1.36 12.05 2.14
C LEU A 95 -0.03 11.64 2.65
N ILE A 96 -0.07 10.98 3.80
CA ILE A 96 -1.30 10.39 4.37
C ILE A 96 -2.26 11.47 4.91
N ASP A 97 -1.83 12.72 5.06
CA ASP A 97 -2.69 13.84 5.52
C ASP A 97 -3.73 14.33 4.50
N LEU A 98 -3.71 13.87 3.24
CA LEU A 98 -4.48 14.50 2.16
C LEU A 98 -5.51 13.61 1.44
N PHE A 99 -5.67 12.33 1.81
CA PHE A 99 -6.62 11.42 1.14
C PHE A 99 -7.68 10.85 2.09
N PRO A 100 -8.91 10.54 1.61
CA PRO A 100 -9.88 9.78 2.39
C PRO A 100 -9.32 8.37 2.67
N LEU A 101 -8.86 8.14 3.90
CA LEU A 101 -8.32 6.88 4.37
C LEU A 101 -9.45 5.95 4.81
N ILE A 102 -9.45 4.70 4.32
CA ILE A 102 -10.23 3.62 4.91
C ILE A 102 -9.25 2.78 5.74
N THR A 103 -9.50 2.71 7.05
CA THR A 103 -8.74 1.86 7.98
C THR A 103 -9.56 0.60 8.25
N LEU A 104 -8.97 -0.58 8.11
CA LEU A 104 -9.57 -1.88 8.45
C LEU A 104 -8.98 -2.43 9.75
#